data_AF-A0A7C4YYW9-F1
#
_entry.id   AF-A0A7C4YYW9-F1
#
_cell.length_a   1.000
_cell.length_b   1.000
_cell.length_c   1.000
_cell.angle_alpha   90.00
_cell.angle_beta   90.00
_cell.angle_gamma   90.00
#
_symmetry.space_group_name_H-M   'P 1'
#
loop_
_entity.id
_entity.type
_entity.pdbx_description
1 polymer ?
#
loop_
_entity_poly.entity_id
_entity_poly.type
_entity_poly.pdbx_seq_one_letter_code
_entity_poly.pdbx_strand_id
1 'polypeptide(L)'
;MYRYVFPVAACLLILTSVNRADFFDNYTNPILAKAPQADGVLPVSELTAEMIAKNDSVLPDVKGAVLIVETNDRRWAKLLVVAARQKVPVAGGEPQIAPILRIERFMTYREATERAVQAEGKSISLFPGFHFHLDLGQVIPEKFGGDIQVVETQARQCVAKPAGKAKMYLLTKPIAEANPRKSEKFVIGSKFEPKYFNGTFRLHDDGRRSGVLRLKVNDDNDVTGTFVSDRDGREYEVRGSVAKPNHKILFTVQFPQTLQSFEGYMFTGDGKAIAGVSKLQERDASFYAIRVEE
;
A
#
# COMPACT_ATOMS: atom_id res chain seq x y z
N MET A 1 10.68 -48.70 35.68
CA MET A 1 9.76 -47.78 36.39
C MET A 1 10.64 -46.87 37.23
N TYR A 2 10.74 -45.55 37.07
CA TYR A 2 9.78 -44.52 36.69
C TYR A 2 10.36 -43.55 35.63
N ARG A 3 9.49 -43.10 34.72
CA ARG A 3 9.75 -42.09 33.69
C ARG A 3 9.68 -40.69 34.32
N TYR A 4 10.69 -39.86 34.13
CA TYR A 4 10.57 -38.40 34.27
C TYR A 4 10.39 -37.81 32.87
N VAL A 5 9.20 -37.30 32.60
CA VAL A 5 8.89 -36.50 31.40
C VAL A 5 8.86 -35.04 31.85
N PHE A 6 9.87 -34.28 31.44
CA PHE A 6 9.84 -32.81 31.49
C PHE A 6 9.13 -32.30 30.23
N PRO A 7 8.00 -31.58 30.32
CA PRO A 7 7.49 -30.84 29.19
C PRO A 7 8.18 -29.47 29.14
N VAL A 8 9.06 -29.27 28.16
CA VAL A 8 9.56 -27.96 27.77
C VAL A 8 8.42 -27.23 27.05
N ALA A 9 7.78 -26.31 27.76
CA ALA A 9 6.84 -25.36 27.17
C ALA A 9 7.62 -24.32 26.35
N ALA A 10 7.76 -24.57 25.05
CA ALA A 10 8.29 -23.60 24.10
C ALA A 10 7.21 -22.56 23.78
N CYS A 11 7.27 -21.41 24.46
CA CYS A 11 6.52 -20.21 24.08
C CYS A 11 6.98 -19.72 22.69
N LEU A 12 6.19 -20.01 21.66
CA LEU A 12 6.30 -19.34 20.36
C LEU A 12 5.92 -17.86 20.52
N LEU A 13 6.93 -17.00 20.59
CA LEU A 13 6.78 -15.57 20.35
C LEU A 13 6.51 -15.37 18.85
N ILE A 14 5.23 -15.27 18.50
CA ILE A 14 4.81 -14.78 17.17
C ILE A 14 5.08 -13.27 17.17
N LEU A 15 6.28 -12.89 16.75
CA LEU A 15 6.60 -11.51 16.38
C LEU A 15 5.78 -11.19 15.13
N THR A 16 4.60 -10.59 15.32
CA THR A 16 3.87 -9.95 14.23
C THR A 16 4.74 -8.79 13.74
N SER A 17 5.42 -8.97 12.62
CA SER A 17 6.08 -7.89 11.91
C SER A 17 5.04 -6.85 11.55
N VAL A 18 5.05 -5.73 12.28
CA VAL A 18 4.34 -4.53 11.87
C VAL A 18 5.02 -4.10 10.58
N ASN A 19 4.45 -4.48 9.43
CA ASN A 19 4.84 -3.95 8.13
C ASN A 19 4.54 -2.46 8.17
N ARG A 20 5.54 -1.67 8.58
CA ARG A 20 5.49 -0.22 8.48
C ARG A 20 5.39 0.08 6.99
N ALA A 21 4.30 0.72 6.58
CA ALA A 21 4.17 1.24 5.23
C ALA A 21 5.41 2.11 4.95
N ASP A 22 6.08 1.84 3.84
CA ASP A 22 7.27 2.60 3.44
C ASP A 22 6.91 3.66 2.39
N PHE A 23 7.90 4.46 1.97
CA PHE A 23 7.66 5.55 1.03
C PHE A 23 7.09 5.11 -0.32
N PHE A 24 7.29 3.85 -0.72
CA PHE A 24 6.68 3.32 -1.95
C PHE A 24 5.16 3.22 -1.81
N ASP A 25 4.65 2.86 -0.62
CA ASP A 25 3.22 2.67 -0.39
C ASP A 25 2.42 3.98 -0.48
N ASN A 26 3.08 5.12 -0.27
CA ASN A 26 2.47 6.44 -0.38
C ASN A 26 2.10 6.85 -1.81
N TYR A 27 2.69 6.21 -2.83
CA TYR A 27 2.35 6.44 -4.24
C TYR A 27 1.03 5.76 -4.59
N THR A 28 -0.08 6.44 -4.30
CA THR A 28 -1.44 5.98 -4.58
C THR A 28 -1.86 6.26 -6.02
N ASN A 29 -2.99 5.71 -6.46
CA ASN A 29 -3.49 5.87 -7.83
C ASN A 29 -3.61 7.37 -8.27
N PRO A 30 -4.16 8.30 -7.45
CA PRO A 30 -4.25 9.71 -7.84
C PRO A 30 -2.89 10.39 -8.02
N ILE A 31 -1.85 9.89 -7.35
CA ILE A 31 -0.48 10.41 -7.50
C ILE A 31 0.14 9.86 -8.77
N LEU A 32 -0.01 8.55 -9.02
CA LEU A 32 0.50 7.93 -10.24
C LEU A 32 -0.12 8.54 -11.50
N ALA A 33 -1.42 8.86 -11.46
CA ALA A 33 -2.12 9.52 -12.57
C ALA A 33 -1.55 10.89 -12.95
N LYS A 34 -0.84 11.56 -12.03
CA LYS A 34 -0.17 12.85 -12.27
C LYS A 34 1.28 12.70 -12.70
N ALA A 35 1.85 11.50 -12.62
CA ALA A 35 3.25 11.25 -12.93
C ALA A 35 3.71 11.78 -14.30
N PRO A 36 2.90 11.73 -15.38
CA PRO A 36 3.33 12.29 -16.69
C PRO A 36 3.63 13.79 -16.68
N GLN A 37 3.12 14.53 -15.69
CA GLN A 37 3.28 15.99 -15.56
C GLN A 37 4.06 16.37 -14.30
N ALA A 38 4.49 15.41 -13.49
CA ALA A 38 5.11 15.67 -12.20
C ALA A 38 6.61 15.99 -12.36
N ASP A 39 7.07 16.98 -11.61
CA ASP A 39 8.50 17.25 -11.46
C ASP A 39 9.21 16.05 -10.85
N GLY A 40 10.36 15.69 -11.41
CA GLY A 40 11.12 14.53 -10.94
C GLY A 40 10.67 13.19 -11.52
N VAL A 41 9.74 13.19 -12.47
CA VAL A 41 9.40 12.00 -13.26
C VAL A 41 9.94 12.15 -14.68
N LEU A 42 10.66 11.13 -15.16
CA LEU A 42 11.22 11.09 -16.51
C LEU A 42 10.46 10.07 -17.36
N PRO A 43 9.81 10.44 -18.47
CA PRO A 43 9.28 9.46 -19.42
C PRO A 43 10.44 8.70 -20.06
N VAL A 44 10.34 7.36 -20.10
CA VAL A 44 11.42 6.50 -20.61
C VAL A 44 10.87 5.51 -21.64
N SER A 45 11.46 5.49 -22.83
CA SER A 45 11.22 4.45 -23.84
C SER A 45 12.09 3.22 -23.61
N GLU A 46 13.21 3.37 -22.91
CA GLU A 46 14.10 2.30 -22.50
C GLU A 46 14.62 2.59 -21.08
N LEU A 47 14.56 1.59 -20.22
CA LEU A 47 15.11 1.61 -18.87
C LEU A 47 16.39 0.77 -18.85
N THR A 48 17.54 1.44 -18.74
CA THR A 48 18.85 0.80 -18.70
C THR A 48 19.28 0.47 -17.26
N ALA A 49 20.24 -0.44 -17.11
CA ALA A 49 20.83 -0.75 -15.81
C ALA A 49 21.48 0.48 -15.14
N GLU A 50 22.09 1.37 -15.93
CA GLU A 50 22.67 2.62 -15.43
C GLU A 50 21.59 3.57 -14.89
N MET A 51 20.47 3.70 -15.60
CA MET A 51 19.34 4.50 -15.13
C MET A 51 18.76 3.95 -13.83
N ILE A 52 18.67 2.62 -13.71
CA ILE A 52 18.23 1.97 -12.46
C ILE A 52 19.21 2.28 -11.33
N ALA A 53 20.51 2.05 -11.53
CA ALA A 53 21.53 2.27 -10.51
C ALA A 53 21.60 3.74 -10.04
N LYS A 54 21.46 4.69 -10.98
CA LYS A 54 21.46 6.12 -10.66
C LYS A 54 20.26 6.56 -9.82
N ASN A 55 19.15 5.84 -9.89
CA ASN A 55 17.87 6.20 -9.25
C ASN A 55 17.41 5.16 -8.22
N ASP A 56 18.31 4.33 -7.69
CA ASP A 56 17.98 3.19 -6.82
C ASP A 56 17.64 3.55 -5.37
N SER A 57 17.79 4.83 -5.02
CA SER A 57 17.63 5.35 -3.65
C SER A 57 16.88 6.69 -3.67
N VAL A 58 16.03 6.91 -4.68
CA VAL A 58 15.22 8.13 -4.82
C VAL A 58 14.22 8.27 -3.66
N LEU A 59 13.67 7.16 -3.19
CA LEU A 59 12.79 7.13 -2.02
C LEU A 59 13.59 6.78 -0.76
N PRO A 60 13.36 7.47 0.38
CA PRO A 60 14.01 7.12 1.64
C PRO A 60 13.72 5.67 2.05
N ASP A 61 14.75 4.98 2.54
CA ASP A 61 14.70 3.61 3.04
C ASP A 61 14.19 2.54 2.04
N VAL A 62 14.07 2.88 0.76
CA VAL A 62 13.67 1.96 -0.31
C VAL A 62 14.84 1.77 -1.27
N LYS A 63 15.23 0.51 -1.49
CA LYS A 63 16.30 0.13 -2.43
C LYS A 63 15.73 -0.42 -3.73
N GLY A 64 16.05 0.23 -4.83
CA GLY A 64 15.59 -0.05 -6.18
C GLY A 64 15.03 1.21 -6.85
N ALA A 65 15.04 1.20 -8.18
CA ALA A 65 14.45 2.29 -8.96
C ALA A 65 12.92 2.15 -8.96
N VAL A 66 12.22 3.26 -8.82
CA VAL A 66 10.75 3.28 -8.88
C VAL A 66 10.32 3.57 -10.30
N LEU A 67 9.63 2.61 -10.90
CA LEU A 67 9.04 2.71 -12.23
C LEU A 67 7.53 2.87 -12.09
N ILE A 68 6.98 3.89 -12.74
CA ILE A 68 5.54 4.12 -12.86
C ILE A 68 5.14 3.73 -14.29
N VAL A 69 4.05 2.98 -14.43
CA VAL A 69 3.60 2.46 -15.72
C VAL A 69 2.12 2.74 -15.90
N GLU A 70 1.77 3.34 -17.05
CA GLU A 70 0.41 3.30 -17.58
C GLU A 70 0.30 2.00 -18.39
N THR A 71 -0.54 1.05 -17.97
CA THR A 71 -0.68 -0.25 -18.66
C THR A 71 -1.39 -0.10 -20.00
N ASN A 72 -1.40 -1.17 -20.81
CA ASN A 72 -2.16 -1.21 -22.06
C ASN A 72 -3.67 -0.95 -21.86
N ASP A 73 -4.19 -1.30 -20.69
CA ASP A 73 -5.57 -1.09 -20.25
C ASP A 73 -5.78 0.27 -19.57
N ARG A 74 -4.81 1.19 -19.63
CA ARG A 74 -4.85 2.53 -18.99
C ARG A 74 -4.95 2.50 -17.47
N ARG A 75 -4.51 1.43 -16.83
CA ARG A 75 -4.37 1.38 -15.36
C ARG A 75 -3.00 1.89 -14.95
N TRP A 76 -2.92 2.43 -13.73
CA TRP A 76 -1.65 2.88 -13.18
C TRP A 76 -1.03 1.80 -12.31
N ALA A 77 0.23 1.50 -12.58
CA ALA A 77 1.05 0.60 -11.80
C ALA A 77 2.31 1.29 -11.31
N LYS A 78 2.81 0.82 -10.16
CA LYS A 78 4.13 1.17 -9.63
C LYS A 78 4.93 -0.10 -9.41
N LEU A 79 6.22 -0.04 -9.73
CA LEU A 79 7.16 -1.13 -9.55
C LEU A 79 8.40 -0.62 -8.85
N LEU A 80 8.98 -1.45 -7.99
CA LEU A 80 10.32 -1.30 -7.48
C LEU A 80 11.21 -2.31 -8.21
N VAL A 81 12.18 -1.82 -8.99
CA VAL A 81 12.98 -2.66 -9.88
C VAL A 81 14.48 -2.51 -9.64
N VAL A 82 15.21 -3.60 -9.87
CA VAL A 82 16.67 -3.64 -9.84
C VAL A 82 17.19 -4.36 -11.08
N ALA A 83 18.31 -3.89 -11.62
CA ALA A 83 19.06 -4.62 -12.62
C ALA A 83 19.84 -5.74 -11.91
N ALA A 84 19.65 -6.99 -12.32
CA ALA A 84 20.28 -8.12 -11.67
C ALA A 84 20.81 -9.14 -12.68
N ARG A 85 21.53 -10.13 -12.16
CA ARG A 85 22.00 -11.29 -12.92
C ARG A 85 21.60 -12.55 -12.18
N GLN A 86 21.13 -13.55 -12.92
CA GLN A 86 20.70 -14.81 -12.35
C GLN A 86 21.45 -15.96 -13.01
N LYS A 87 21.97 -16.87 -12.18
CA LYS A 87 22.53 -18.13 -12.65
C LYS A 87 21.38 -19.06 -13.00
N VAL A 88 21.31 -19.48 -14.26
CA VAL A 88 20.26 -20.34 -14.81
C VAL A 88 20.89 -21.69 -15.14
N PRO A 89 20.37 -22.81 -14.59
CA PRO A 89 20.83 -24.13 -14.99
C PRO A 89 20.40 -24.41 -16.44
N VAL A 90 21.29 -25.01 -17.23
CA VAL A 90 21.01 -25.43 -18.60
C VAL A 90 21.10 -26.95 -18.65
N ALA A 91 20.10 -27.60 -19.25
CA ALA A 91 20.06 -29.06 -19.32
C ALA A 91 21.30 -29.59 -20.08
N GLY A 92 22.09 -30.43 -19.40
CA GLY A 92 23.28 -31.07 -19.98
C GLY A 92 24.49 -30.14 -20.17
N GLY A 93 24.53 -28.96 -19.55
CA GLY A 93 25.65 -28.02 -19.69
C GLY A 93 25.95 -27.22 -18.41
N GLU A 94 27.00 -26.40 -18.48
CA GLU A 94 27.35 -25.48 -17.40
C GLU A 94 26.27 -24.39 -17.22
N PRO A 95 25.93 -24.01 -15.97
CA PRO A 95 24.94 -22.96 -15.74
C PRO A 95 25.36 -21.62 -16.34
N GLN A 96 24.42 -20.95 -16.98
CA GLN A 96 24.66 -19.66 -17.64
C GLN A 96 24.25 -18.50 -16.73
N ILE A 97 24.87 -17.34 -16.89
CA ILE A 97 24.50 -16.13 -16.17
C ILE A 97 23.70 -15.24 -17.11
N ALA A 98 22.40 -15.10 -16.84
CA ALA A 98 21.50 -14.27 -17.63
C ALA A 98 21.31 -12.89 -16.97
N PRO A 99 21.34 -11.78 -17.72
CA PRO A 99 20.88 -10.49 -17.22
C PRO A 99 19.36 -10.52 -17.06
N ILE A 100 18.84 -9.92 -15.99
CA ILE A 100 17.40 -9.85 -15.72
C ILE A 100 17.01 -8.47 -15.21
N LEU A 101 15.75 -8.10 -15.44
CA LEU A 101 15.09 -7.09 -14.62
C LEU A 101 14.43 -7.83 -13.45
N ARG A 102 14.86 -7.55 -12.22
CA ARG A 102 14.17 -8.06 -11.04
C ARG A 102 13.20 -7.02 -10.52
N ILE A 103 11.93 -7.40 -10.44
CA ILE A 103 10.85 -6.62 -9.84
C ILE A 103 10.76 -7.08 -8.39
N GLU A 104 11.27 -6.26 -7.47
CA GLU A 104 11.24 -6.56 -6.03
C GLU A 104 9.81 -6.53 -5.51
N ARG A 105 9.00 -5.58 -5.99
CA ARG A 105 7.54 -5.53 -5.79
C ARG A 105 6.86 -4.71 -6.86
N PHE A 106 5.58 -4.98 -7.10
CA PHE A 106 4.73 -4.12 -7.91
C PHE A 106 3.30 -4.09 -7.37
N MET A 107 2.57 -3.06 -7.79
CA MET A 107 1.15 -2.90 -7.52
C MET A 107 0.49 -2.18 -8.69
N THR A 108 -0.60 -2.75 -9.18
CA THR A 108 -1.47 -2.17 -10.22
C THR A 108 -2.79 -1.81 -9.57
N TYR A 109 -3.26 -0.58 -9.77
CA TYR A 109 -4.50 -0.09 -9.18
C TYR A 109 -5.71 -0.30 -10.09
N ARG A 110 -6.89 -0.48 -9.49
CA ARG A 110 -8.17 -0.41 -10.20
C ARG A 110 -8.52 1.03 -10.53
N GLU A 111 -9.19 1.22 -11.66
CA GLU A 111 -9.71 2.52 -12.07
C GLU A 111 -10.67 3.10 -11.02
N ALA A 112 -10.75 4.44 -10.97
CA ALA A 112 -11.66 5.21 -10.13
C ALA A 112 -11.56 5.00 -8.60
N THR A 113 -10.56 4.24 -8.12
CA THR A 113 -10.31 4.03 -6.69
C THR A 113 -8.93 4.54 -6.30
N GLU A 114 -8.76 5.05 -5.09
CA GLU A 114 -7.46 5.56 -4.66
C GLU A 114 -6.44 4.46 -4.39
N ARG A 115 -6.89 3.34 -3.81
CA ARG A 115 -6.03 2.27 -3.30
C ARG A 115 -6.48 0.84 -3.63
N ALA A 116 -7.60 0.63 -4.34
CA ALA A 116 -8.02 -0.74 -4.62
C ALA A 116 -7.06 -1.39 -5.61
N VAL A 117 -6.57 -2.58 -5.25
CA VAL A 117 -5.53 -3.29 -6.00
C VAL A 117 -6.19 -4.18 -7.07
N GLN A 118 -5.67 -4.10 -8.29
CA GLN A 118 -5.99 -4.99 -9.40
C GLN A 118 -5.07 -6.22 -9.37
N ALA A 119 -3.76 -5.99 -9.25
CA ALA A 119 -2.76 -7.03 -9.14
C ALA A 119 -1.56 -6.52 -8.32
N GLU A 120 -0.91 -7.41 -7.59
CA GLU A 120 0.32 -7.13 -6.85
C GLU A 120 1.18 -8.39 -6.76
N GLY A 121 2.47 -8.20 -6.46
CA GLY A 121 3.38 -9.31 -6.27
C GLY A 121 4.79 -8.83 -5.96
N LYS A 122 5.68 -9.78 -5.64
CA LYS A 122 7.03 -9.53 -5.15
C LYS A 122 8.03 -10.52 -5.72
N SER A 123 9.29 -10.11 -5.79
CA SER A 123 10.44 -10.96 -6.15
C SER A 123 10.29 -11.69 -7.48
N ILE A 124 9.92 -10.96 -8.54
CA ILE A 124 9.72 -11.49 -9.89
C ILE A 124 10.98 -11.27 -10.72
N SER A 125 11.53 -12.34 -11.28
CA SER A 125 12.63 -12.27 -12.25
C SER A 125 12.07 -12.23 -13.67
N LEU A 126 12.29 -11.13 -14.39
CA LEU A 126 11.91 -10.98 -15.79
C LEU A 126 13.14 -11.12 -16.68
N PHE A 127 13.18 -12.23 -17.42
CA PHE A 127 14.28 -12.58 -18.33
C PHE A 127 14.06 -11.96 -19.72
N PRO A 128 15.14 -11.72 -20.48
CA PRO A 128 15.04 -11.36 -21.89
C PRO A 128 14.15 -12.33 -22.69
N GLY A 129 13.34 -11.79 -23.60
CA GLY A 129 12.39 -12.58 -24.42
C GLY A 129 11.05 -12.89 -23.72
N PHE A 130 10.85 -12.38 -22.51
CA PHE A 130 9.56 -12.44 -21.80
C PHE A 130 9.00 -11.05 -21.56
N HIS A 131 7.68 -11.02 -21.41
CA HIS A 131 6.93 -9.82 -21.06
C HIS A 131 6.35 -9.97 -19.65
N PHE A 132 6.10 -8.85 -19.00
CA PHE A 132 5.35 -8.79 -17.77
C PHE A 132 4.02 -8.07 -18.01
N HIS A 133 2.93 -8.75 -17.66
CA HIS A 133 1.59 -8.19 -17.74
C HIS A 133 1.16 -7.71 -16.35
N LEU A 134 1.07 -6.40 -16.19
CA LEU A 134 0.86 -5.73 -14.92
C LEU A 134 -0.57 -5.89 -14.39
N ASP A 135 -1.55 -6.00 -15.27
CA ASP A 135 -2.95 -6.23 -14.87
C ASP A 135 -3.23 -7.68 -14.44
N LEU A 136 -2.48 -8.64 -14.98
CA LEU A 136 -2.52 -10.04 -14.55
C LEU A 136 -1.54 -10.34 -13.42
N GLY A 137 -0.48 -9.54 -13.29
CA GLY A 137 0.61 -9.78 -12.35
C GLY A 137 1.50 -10.97 -12.71
N GLN A 138 1.66 -11.27 -14.00
CA GLN A 138 2.31 -12.50 -14.47
C GLN A 138 3.37 -12.24 -15.54
N VAL A 139 4.40 -13.08 -15.54
CA VAL A 139 5.35 -13.21 -16.65
C VAL A 139 4.69 -14.03 -17.75
N ILE A 140 4.65 -13.49 -18.96
CA ILE A 140 4.01 -14.12 -20.11
C ILE A 140 4.97 -14.19 -21.30
N PRO A 141 4.83 -15.22 -22.17
CA PRO A 141 5.57 -15.27 -23.43
C PRO A 141 5.29 -14.06 -24.32
N GLU A 142 6.31 -13.59 -25.05
CA GLU A 142 6.25 -12.41 -25.94
C GLU A 142 5.04 -12.41 -26.89
N LYS A 143 4.67 -13.58 -27.44
CA LYS A 143 3.55 -13.71 -28.39
C LYS A 143 2.19 -13.25 -27.85
N PHE A 144 2.02 -13.17 -26.53
CA PHE A 144 0.77 -12.73 -25.90
C PHE A 144 0.77 -11.23 -25.58
N GLY A 145 1.86 -10.52 -25.88
CA GLY A 145 2.01 -9.12 -25.51
C GLY A 145 2.33 -8.95 -24.03
N GLY A 146 2.01 -7.79 -23.47
CA GLY A 146 2.32 -7.41 -22.09
C GLY A 146 2.61 -5.92 -21.99
N ASP A 147 2.93 -5.45 -20.78
CA ASP A 147 3.13 -4.02 -20.51
C ASP A 147 4.61 -3.64 -20.49
N ILE A 148 5.47 -4.54 -20.00
CA ILE A 148 6.93 -4.37 -19.95
C ILE A 148 7.58 -5.56 -20.65
N GLN A 149 8.52 -5.29 -21.55
CA GLN A 149 9.37 -6.30 -22.18
C GLN A 149 10.82 -6.11 -21.76
N VAL A 150 11.57 -7.20 -21.59
CA VAL A 150 13.02 -7.15 -21.38
C VAL A 150 13.72 -7.68 -22.62
N VAL A 151 14.67 -6.89 -23.13
CA VAL A 151 15.42 -7.19 -24.35
C VAL A 151 16.90 -7.21 -24.01
N GLU A 152 17.61 -8.26 -24.42
CA GLU A 152 19.07 -8.29 -24.36
C GLU A 152 19.63 -7.41 -25.47
N THR A 153 20.44 -6.40 -25.12
CA THR A 153 21.02 -5.45 -26.08
C THR A 153 22.44 -5.84 -26.46
N GLN A 154 23.19 -6.35 -25.49
CA GLN A 154 24.54 -6.87 -25.63
C GLN A 154 24.70 -8.04 -24.67
N ALA A 155 25.74 -8.85 -24.86
CA ALA A 155 26.04 -9.97 -23.98
C ALA A 155 26.01 -9.54 -22.50
N ARG A 156 25.11 -10.13 -21.70
CA ARG A 156 24.96 -9.86 -20.26
C ARG A 156 24.45 -8.45 -19.91
N GLN A 157 23.79 -7.78 -20.85
CA GLN A 157 23.12 -6.50 -20.65
C GLN A 157 21.70 -6.56 -21.20
N CYS A 158 20.73 -6.12 -20.40
CA CYS A 158 19.36 -5.99 -20.86
C CYS A 158 18.80 -4.61 -20.56
N VAL A 159 17.81 -4.21 -21.35
CA VAL A 159 16.99 -3.02 -21.12
C VAL A 159 15.54 -3.45 -20.99
N ALA A 160 14.77 -2.72 -20.17
CA ALA A 160 13.33 -2.87 -20.12
C ALA A 160 12.66 -1.80 -20.98
N LYS A 161 11.66 -2.17 -21.77
CA LYS A 161 10.92 -1.25 -22.64
C LYS A 161 9.42 -1.40 -22.39
N PRO A 162 8.61 -0.36 -22.60
CA PRO A 162 7.17 -0.55 -22.68
C PRO A 162 6.84 -1.44 -23.88
N ALA A 163 5.75 -2.21 -23.76
CA ALA A 163 5.20 -3.02 -24.83
C ALA A 163 3.77 -2.58 -25.16
N GLY A 164 3.42 -2.63 -26.44
CA GLY A 164 2.10 -2.18 -26.92
C GLY A 164 1.88 -0.68 -26.77
N LYS A 165 0.81 -0.31 -26.08
CA LYS A 165 0.39 1.08 -25.76
C LYS A 165 0.84 1.52 -24.37
N ALA A 166 1.46 0.64 -23.60
CA ALA A 166 1.93 0.96 -22.26
C ALA A 166 2.96 2.10 -22.31
N LYS A 167 3.03 2.90 -21.23
CA LYS A 167 4.00 3.99 -21.09
C LYS A 167 4.77 3.82 -19.80
N MET A 168 6.08 4.05 -19.86
CA MET A 168 6.98 3.92 -18.72
C MET A 168 7.51 5.28 -18.29
N TYR A 169 7.58 5.47 -16.97
CA TYR A 169 8.04 6.69 -16.33
C TYR A 169 8.95 6.33 -15.16
N LEU A 170 10.19 6.82 -15.18
CA LEU A 170 11.16 6.62 -14.12
C LEU A 170 11.08 7.75 -13.10
N LEU A 171 10.93 7.41 -11.82
CA LEU A 171 11.04 8.37 -10.74
C LEU A 171 12.51 8.73 -10.50
N THR A 172 12.84 10.00 -10.63
CA THR A 172 14.19 10.57 -10.44
C THR A 172 14.30 11.49 -9.22
N LYS A 173 13.16 11.98 -8.72
CA LYS A 173 13.01 12.68 -7.44
C LYS A 173 11.65 12.31 -6.84
N PRO A 174 11.48 12.34 -5.50
CA PRO A 174 10.16 12.13 -4.90
C PRO A 174 9.12 13.14 -5.40
N ILE A 175 7.91 12.66 -5.72
CA ILE A 175 6.76 13.53 -6.00
C ILE A 175 6.30 14.16 -4.69
N ALA A 176 6.20 15.48 -4.64
CA ALA A 176 5.93 16.21 -3.40
C ALA A 176 4.60 15.79 -2.75
N GLU A 177 3.56 15.51 -3.54
CA GLU A 177 2.26 15.04 -3.05
C GLU A 177 2.27 13.62 -2.48
N ALA A 178 3.32 12.83 -2.76
CA ALA A 178 3.52 11.50 -2.18
C ALA A 178 4.17 11.53 -0.79
N ASN A 179 4.64 12.69 -0.34
CA ASN A 179 5.12 12.81 1.02
C ASN A 179 3.93 12.70 2.00
N PRO A 180 4.04 11.88 3.05
CA PRO A 180 3.03 11.86 4.09
C PRO A 180 2.88 13.28 4.63
N ARG A 181 1.65 13.78 4.66
CA ARG A 181 1.39 15.11 5.22
C ARG A 181 1.78 15.01 6.68
N LYS A 182 2.82 15.73 7.10
CA LYS A 182 3.20 15.81 8.51
C LYS A 182 1.94 16.15 9.29
N SER A 183 1.46 15.17 10.05
CA SER A 183 0.37 15.41 10.98
C SER A 183 0.85 16.50 11.94
N GLU A 184 0.13 17.61 12.01
CA GLU A 184 0.43 18.64 12.99
C GLU A 184 0.46 17.97 14.36
N LYS A 185 1.55 18.18 15.13
CA LYS A 185 1.66 17.65 16.48
C LYS A 185 0.46 18.13 17.28
N PHE A 186 -0.39 17.17 17.58
CA PHE A 186 -1.65 17.37 18.24
C PHE A 186 -1.40 17.70 19.72
N VAL A 187 -1.65 18.95 20.13
CA VAL A 187 -1.60 19.40 21.53
C VAL A 187 -3.03 19.70 21.97
N ILE A 188 -3.58 18.89 22.87
CA ILE A 188 -4.88 19.18 23.48
C ILE A 188 -4.69 20.38 24.42
N GLY A 189 -5.44 21.46 24.18
CA GLY A 189 -5.53 22.59 25.12
C GLY A 189 -6.43 22.27 26.33
N SER A 190 -6.77 23.27 27.14
CA SER A 190 -7.71 23.07 28.27
C SER A 190 -9.14 22.73 27.84
N LYS A 191 -9.47 22.84 26.55
CA LYS A 191 -10.80 22.57 25.97
C LYS A 191 -10.68 21.60 24.80
N PHE A 192 -11.54 20.57 24.79
CA PHE A 192 -11.62 19.63 23.67
C PHE A 192 -12.40 20.24 22.49
N GLU A 193 -11.79 20.21 21.31
CA GLU A 193 -12.41 20.70 20.07
C GLU A 193 -12.82 19.52 19.17
N PRO A 194 -14.03 19.51 18.58
CA PRO A 194 -14.49 18.42 17.71
C PRO A 194 -13.55 18.04 16.56
N LYS A 195 -12.80 19.01 16.02
CA LYS A 195 -11.76 18.78 14.99
C LYS A 195 -10.67 17.80 15.44
N TYR A 196 -10.56 17.53 16.74
CA TYR A 196 -9.64 16.55 17.30
C TYR A 196 -9.96 15.11 16.93
N PHE A 197 -11.12 14.83 16.35
CA PHE A 197 -11.41 13.54 15.72
C PHE A 197 -10.79 13.40 14.32
N ASN A 198 -10.29 14.47 13.70
CA ASN A 198 -9.67 14.40 12.37
C ASN A 198 -8.43 13.53 12.42
N GLY A 199 -8.34 12.55 11.51
CA GLY A 199 -7.15 11.73 11.35
C GLY A 199 -7.43 10.28 10.93
N THR A 200 -6.36 9.49 10.99
CA THR A 200 -6.36 8.07 10.66
C THR A 200 -6.21 7.25 11.94
N PHE A 201 -7.05 6.23 12.09
CA PHE A 201 -7.11 5.36 13.25
C PHE A 201 -7.08 3.90 12.83
N ARG A 202 -6.41 3.06 13.60
CA ARG A 202 -6.50 1.62 13.56
C ARG A 202 -7.68 1.19 14.42
N LEU A 203 -8.79 0.82 13.78
CA LEU A 203 -10.00 0.38 14.45
C LEU A 203 -9.95 -1.13 14.73
N HIS A 204 -10.34 -1.51 15.94
CA HIS A 204 -10.54 -2.88 16.38
C HIS A 204 -11.93 -3.00 17.01
N ASP A 205 -12.73 -3.92 16.49
CA ASP A 205 -14.11 -4.12 16.90
C ASP A 205 -14.34 -5.59 17.30
N ASP A 206 -14.63 -5.79 18.58
CA ASP A 206 -14.88 -7.09 19.24
C ASP A 206 -13.79 -8.16 18.98
N GLY A 207 -12.58 -7.75 18.59
CA GLY A 207 -11.53 -8.65 18.09
C GLY A 207 -11.88 -9.41 16.80
N ARG A 208 -13.06 -9.16 16.21
CA ARG A 208 -13.56 -9.84 15.01
C ARG A 208 -13.30 -9.07 13.74
N ARG A 209 -13.28 -7.74 13.84
CA ARG A 209 -13.06 -6.83 12.72
C ARG A 209 -11.96 -5.86 13.08
N SER A 210 -11.13 -5.60 12.10
CA SER A 210 -10.15 -4.54 12.16
C SER A 210 -10.01 -3.86 10.81
N GLY A 211 -9.47 -2.65 10.84
CA GLY A 211 -9.24 -1.88 9.63
C GLY A 211 -8.71 -0.49 9.91
N VAL A 212 -8.56 0.28 8.84
CA VAL A 212 -8.10 1.66 8.89
C VAL A 212 -9.30 2.58 8.76
N LEU A 213 -9.60 3.32 9.81
CA LEU A 213 -10.66 4.31 9.89
C LEU A 213 -10.07 5.70 9.65
N ARG A 214 -10.54 6.42 8.63
CA ARG A 214 -10.18 7.83 8.38
C ARG A 214 -11.38 8.70 8.67
N LEU A 215 -11.20 9.72 9.50
CA LEU A 215 -12.26 10.63 9.92
C LEU A 215 -11.92 12.08 9.55
N LYS A 216 -12.93 12.83 9.15
CA LYS A 216 -12.94 14.28 8.98
C LYS A 216 -14.19 14.86 9.61
N VAL A 217 -14.03 15.94 10.34
CA VAL A 217 -15.06 16.72 11.01
C VAL A 217 -15.13 18.09 10.36
N ASN A 218 -16.32 18.48 9.92
CA ASN A 218 -16.59 19.83 9.39
C ASN A 218 -16.94 20.81 10.51
N ASP A 219 -17.18 22.07 10.15
CA ASP A 219 -17.53 23.13 11.12
C ASP A 219 -18.90 22.90 11.79
N ASP A 220 -19.78 22.11 11.17
CA ASP A 220 -21.10 21.73 11.69
C ASP A 220 -21.05 20.52 12.65
N ASN A 221 -19.86 19.97 12.90
CA ASN A 221 -19.61 18.75 13.70
C ASN A 221 -20.09 17.45 13.06
N ASP A 222 -20.37 17.44 11.75
CA ASP A 222 -20.59 16.21 11.01
C ASP A 222 -19.26 15.49 10.79
N VAL A 223 -19.32 14.17 10.89
CA VAL A 223 -18.19 13.28 10.67
C VAL A 223 -18.39 12.60 9.31
N THR A 224 -17.39 12.72 8.45
CA THR A 224 -17.29 11.97 7.19
C THR A 224 -16.00 11.19 7.17
N GLY A 225 -15.94 10.12 6.38
CA GLY A 225 -14.74 9.31 6.35
C GLY A 225 -14.83 8.04 5.53
N THR A 226 -13.81 7.21 5.70
CA THR A 226 -13.66 5.92 5.01
C THR A 226 -13.14 4.87 5.98
N PHE A 227 -13.67 3.66 5.92
CA PHE A 227 -13.16 2.50 6.63
C PHE A 227 -12.64 1.47 5.63
N VAL A 228 -11.35 1.17 5.68
CA VAL A 228 -10.73 0.11 4.87
C VAL A 228 -10.61 -1.15 5.72
N SER A 229 -11.35 -2.21 5.39
CA SER A 229 -11.35 -3.44 6.18
C SER A 229 -10.10 -4.29 5.90
N ASP A 230 -9.47 -4.83 6.93
CA ASP A 230 -8.36 -5.77 6.75
C ASP A 230 -8.82 -7.13 6.21
N ARG A 231 -10.11 -7.45 6.36
CA ARG A 231 -10.66 -8.76 5.96
C ARG A 231 -10.71 -8.92 4.45
N ASP A 232 -11.07 -7.87 3.74
CA ASP A 232 -11.32 -7.90 2.30
C ASP A 232 -10.62 -6.78 1.52
N GLY A 233 -9.94 -5.85 2.19
CA GLY A 233 -9.26 -4.71 1.58
C GLY A 233 -10.19 -3.66 0.97
N ARG A 234 -11.52 -3.80 1.17
CA ARG A 234 -12.51 -2.89 0.59
C ARG A 234 -12.67 -1.65 1.44
N GLU A 235 -13.01 -0.57 0.76
CA GLU A 235 -13.32 0.71 1.36
C GLU A 235 -14.82 0.87 1.54
N TYR A 236 -15.22 1.32 2.73
CA TYR A 236 -16.60 1.53 3.14
C TYR A 236 -16.80 2.96 3.60
N GLU A 237 -17.93 3.55 3.24
CA GLU A 237 -18.25 4.94 3.61
C GLU A 237 -18.52 5.06 5.12
N VAL A 238 -18.02 6.13 5.72
CA VAL A 238 -18.27 6.50 7.12
C VAL A 238 -19.04 7.81 7.19
N ARG A 239 -20.13 7.81 7.95
CA ARG A 239 -20.93 9.01 8.25
C ARG A 239 -21.28 9.07 9.72
N GLY A 240 -21.32 10.26 10.30
CA GLY A 240 -21.58 10.44 11.72
C GLY A 240 -21.63 11.90 12.14
N SER A 241 -21.51 12.13 13.44
CA SER A 241 -21.48 13.45 14.06
C SER A 241 -20.74 13.40 15.40
N VAL A 242 -20.16 14.53 15.83
CA VAL A 242 -19.68 14.72 17.19
C VAL A 242 -20.85 15.09 18.10
N ALA A 243 -21.04 14.32 19.15
CA ALA A 243 -22.11 14.52 20.13
C ALA A 243 -21.59 15.28 21.37
N LYS A 244 -22.49 15.60 22.31
CA LYS A 244 -22.10 16.11 23.63
C LYS A 244 -21.82 14.96 24.60
N PRO A 245 -20.78 15.04 25.45
CA PRO A 245 -19.75 16.09 25.49
C PRO A 245 -18.84 16.07 24.25
N ASN A 246 -18.18 17.18 23.88
CA ASN A 246 -17.46 17.35 22.60
C ASN A 246 -16.40 16.28 22.25
N HIS A 247 -16.01 15.43 23.20
CA HIS A 247 -15.14 14.27 22.99
C HIS A 247 -15.92 12.96 22.77
N LYS A 248 -17.22 13.03 22.49
CA LYS A 248 -18.09 11.91 22.11
C LYS A 248 -18.33 11.94 20.60
N ILE A 249 -18.18 10.80 19.94
CA ILE A 249 -18.42 10.64 18.50
C ILE A 249 -19.43 9.53 18.26
N LEU A 250 -20.34 9.78 17.32
CA LEU A 250 -21.28 8.80 16.79
C LEU A 250 -20.99 8.64 15.31
N PHE A 251 -20.77 7.42 14.83
CA PHE A 251 -20.60 7.20 13.40
C PHE A 251 -21.11 5.83 12.96
N THR A 252 -21.28 5.67 11.66
CA THR A 252 -21.77 4.46 11.02
C THR A 252 -20.83 4.07 9.90
N VAL A 253 -20.64 2.77 9.71
CA VAL A 253 -19.94 2.20 8.55
C VAL A 253 -20.96 1.47 7.70
N GLN A 254 -21.10 1.88 6.45
CA GLN A 254 -22.03 1.26 5.50
C GLN A 254 -21.35 0.08 4.78
N PHE A 255 -21.72 -1.15 5.15
CA PHE A 255 -21.34 -2.36 4.41
C PHE A 255 -22.40 -2.69 3.34
N PRO A 256 -22.12 -3.59 2.37
CA PRO A 256 -23.01 -3.84 1.25
C PRO A 256 -24.40 -4.37 1.64
N GLN A 257 -24.52 -5.01 2.81
CA GLN A 257 -25.76 -5.63 3.29
C GLN A 257 -26.14 -5.23 4.71
N THR A 258 -25.28 -4.50 5.42
CA THR A 258 -25.51 -4.14 6.82
C THR A 258 -24.94 -2.76 7.13
N LEU A 259 -25.48 -2.13 8.16
CA LEU A 259 -24.95 -0.90 8.73
C LEU A 259 -24.48 -1.22 10.15
N GLN A 260 -23.27 -0.78 10.48
CA GLN A 260 -22.73 -0.90 11.82
C GLN A 260 -22.62 0.48 12.43
N SER A 261 -23.22 0.69 13.60
CA SER A 261 -23.13 1.95 14.34
C SER A 261 -22.08 1.86 15.43
N PHE A 262 -21.43 2.99 15.71
CA PHE A 262 -20.39 3.15 16.70
C PHE A 262 -20.69 4.38 17.56
N GLU A 263 -20.55 4.21 18.86
CA GLU A 263 -20.59 5.29 19.84
C GLU A 263 -19.31 5.24 20.67
N GLY A 264 -18.47 6.26 20.55
CA GLY A 264 -17.16 6.28 21.19
C GLY A 264 -16.82 7.60 21.86
N TYR A 265 -15.80 7.54 22.70
CA TYR A 265 -15.23 8.68 23.40
C TYR A 265 -13.73 8.76 23.09
N MET A 266 -13.26 9.95 22.72
CA MET A 266 -11.83 10.23 22.57
C MET A 266 -11.19 10.41 23.94
N PHE A 267 -10.05 9.78 24.16
CA PHE A 267 -9.23 10.02 25.34
C PHE A 267 -8.69 11.45 25.31
N THR A 268 -9.16 12.32 26.20
CA THR A 268 -8.84 13.76 26.17
C THR A 268 -7.48 14.10 26.77
N GLY A 269 -6.74 13.12 27.29
CA GLY A 269 -5.38 13.34 27.82
C GLY A 269 -4.35 13.50 26.71
N ASP A 270 -4.46 12.71 25.65
CA ASP A 270 -3.51 12.67 24.54
C ASP A 270 -4.16 12.68 23.15
N GLY A 271 -5.48 12.43 23.04
CA GLY A 271 -6.24 12.32 21.80
C GLY A 271 -5.76 11.21 20.88
N LYS A 272 -5.09 10.20 21.45
CA LYS A 272 -4.49 9.10 20.69
C LYS A 272 -5.42 7.91 20.53
N ALA A 273 -6.52 7.85 21.28
CA ALA A 273 -7.42 6.71 21.19
C ALA A 273 -8.89 7.13 21.27
N ILE A 274 -9.74 6.32 20.67
CA ILE A 274 -11.19 6.34 20.81
C ILE A 274 -11.58 4.97 21.36
N ALA A 275 -12.48 4.91 22.33
CA ALA A 275 -13.05 3.65 22.79
C ALA A 275 -14.55 3.80 23.03
N GLY A 276 -15.29 2.70 22.88
CA GLY A 276 -16.73 2.70 23.11
C GLY A 276 -17.41 1.43 22.67
N VAL A 277 -18.67 1.56 22.27
CA VAL A 277 -19.54 0.45 21.88
C VAL A 277 -19.86 0.50 20.40
N SER A 278 -19.89 -0.66 19.77
CA SER A 278 -20.39 -0.85 18.42
C SER A 278 -21.66 -1.67 18.47
N LYS A 279 -22.54 -1.49 17.48
CA LYS A 279 -23.77 -2.25 17.34
C LYS A 279 -23.96 -2.68 15.89
N LEU A 280 -24.15 -3.97 15.71
CA LEU A 280 -24.41 -4.59 14.40
C LEU A 280 -25.56 -5.58 14.55
N GLN A 281 -26.63 -5.39 13.78
CA GLN A 281 -27.81 -6.28 13.81
C GLN A 281 -28.33 -6.54 15.24
N GLU A 282 -28.54 -5.47 16.02
CA GLU A 282 -28.98 -5.54 17.43
C GLU A 282 -28.02 -6.20 18.43
N ARG A 283 -26.80 -6.54 18.01
CA ARG A 283 -25.76 -7.04 18.90
C ARG A 283 -24.77 -5.94 19.26
N ASP A 284 -24.68 -5.65 20.55
CA ASP A 284 -23.67 -4.76 21.10
C ASP A 284 -22.32 -5.46 21.25
N ALA A 285 -21.25 -4.72 21.01
CA ALA A 285 -19.89 -5.14 21.23
C ALA A 285 -19.01 -3.94 21.61
N SER A 286 -17.77 -4.20 22.04
CA SER A 286 -16.81 -3.15 22.37
C SER A 286 -15.88 -2.89 21.21
N PHE A 287 -15.48 -1.63 21.02
CA PHE A 287 -14.44 -1.27 20.08
C PHE A 287 -13.43 -0.31 20.70
N TYR A 288 -12.24 -0.28 20.09
CA TYR A 288 -11.26 0.76 20.31
C TYR A 288 -10.58 1.12 18.99
N ALA A 289 -10.15 2.37 18.86
CA ALA A 289 -9.45 2.86 17.70
C ALA A 289 -8.21 3.64 18.15
N ILE A 290 -7.04 3.28 17.65
CA ILE A 290 -5.76 3.93 18.01
C ILE A 290 -5.34 4.82 16.86
N ARG A 291 -5.07 6.09 17.12
CA ARG A 291 -4.58 7.04 16.12
C ARG A 291 -3.25 6.52 15.57
N VAL A 292 -3.16 6.39 14.25
CA VAL A 292 -1.94 6.02 13.56
C VAL A 292 -1.23 7.32 13.22
N GLU A 293 -0.10 7.57 13.88
CA GLU A 293 0.79 8.67 13.51
C GLU A 293 1.34 8.38 12.09
N GLU A 294 1.02 9.25 11.12
CA GLU A 294 1.79 9.38 9.88
C GLU A 294 2.98 10.32 10.12
#